data_AF-A0A6A6UVM1-F1
#
_entry.id   AF-A0A6A6UVM1-F1
#
_cell.length_a   1.000
_cell.length_b   1.000
_cell.length_c   1.000
_cell.angle_alpha   90.00
_cell.angle_beta   90.00
_cell.angle_gamma   90.00
#
_symmetry.space_group_name_H-M   'P 1'
#
loop_
_entity.id
_entity.type
_entity.pdbx_description
1 polymer ?
#
loop_
_entity_poly.entity_id
_entity_poly.type
_entity_poly.pdbx_seq_one_letter_code
_entity_poly.pdbx_strand_id
1 'polypeptide(L)'
;PLLWINAFPGTGKLTIANELPALLPEHSIHLIDNHQMIDAKITLQRRIAIPHDHLHRCSCIDFQSDNELGAQVAQEYKTAAREAGRPFLPIYLECGLVENMRRMTHAQRVSSGTGKLVDVEMLADMRSRCRLYRFEDIVGLNVDVSGLEAREAAASLACLIREWEQSEK
;
A
#
# COMPACT_ATOMS: atom_id res chain seq x y z
N PRO A 1 14.30 -0.64 -2.59
CA PRO A 1 13.35 -1.49 -1.80
C PRO A 1 12.02 -1.70 -2.55
N LEU A 2 11.30 -2.78 -2.23
CA LEU A 2 9.88 -2.94 -2.53
C LEU A 2 9.06 -2.45 -1.34
N LEU A 3 8.30 -1.38 -1.53
CA LEU A 3 7.38 -0.83 -0.54
C LEU A 3 6.01 -1.50 -0.76
N TRP A 4 5.54 -2.29 0.20
CA TRP A 4 4.22 -2.93 0.12
C TRP A 4 3.24 -2.22 1.05
N ILE A 5 2.38 -1.40 0.47
CA ILE A 5 1.42 -0.56 1.18
C ILE A 5 0.08 -1.30 1.27
N ASN A 6 -0.22 -1.85 2.43
CA ASN A 6 -1.48 -2.53 2.73
C ASN A 6 -2.46 -1.59 3.46
N ALA A 7 -3.63 -1.38 2.88
CA ALA A 7 -4.66 -0.51 3.45
C ALA A 7 -6.04 -0.88 2.93
N PHE A 8 -7.08 -0.67 3.75
CA PHE A 8 -8.44 -0.94 3.29
C PHE A 8 -8.85 -0.02 2.13
N PRO A 9 -9.81 -0.46 1.30
CA PRO A 9 -10.44 0.39 0.29
C PRO A 9 -10.90 1.74 0.88
N GLY A 10 -10.72 2.81 0.13
CA GLY A 10 -11.14 4.16 0.56
C GLY A 10 -10.20 4.91 1.50
N THR A 11 -9.12 4.29 1.97
CA THR A 11 -8.14 4.94 2.85
C THR A 11 -7.38 6.10 2.16
N GLY A 12 -7.37 6.11 0.82
CA GLY A 12 -6.61 7.09 0.03
C GLY A 12 -5.22 6.57 -0.40
N LYS A 13 -4.96 5.26 -0.31
CA LYS A 13 -3.66 4.64 -0.63
C LYS A 13 -3.08 5.04 -1.99
N LEU A 14 -3.91 5.10 -3.03
CA LEU A 14 -3.48 5.53 -4.37
C LEU A 14 -3.10 7.01 -4.38
N THR A 15 -3.93 7.86 -3.76
CA THR A 15 -3.66 9.30 -3.65
C THR A 15 -2.37 9.57 -2.88
N ILE A 16 -2.20 8.93 -1.72
CA ILE A 16 -0.99 9.04 -0.89
C ILE A 16 0.25 8.55 -1.67
N ALA A 17 0.15 7.41 -2.34
CA ALA A 17 1.28 6.85 -3.09
C ALA A 17 1.70 7.72 -4.28
N ASN A 18 0.77 8.47 -4.89
CA ASN A 18 1.07 9.41 -5.98
C ASN A 18 1.78 10.68 -5.50
N GLU A 19 1.72 11.03 -4.21
CA GLU A 19 2.44 12.17 -3.65
C GLU A 19 3.90 11.81 -3.31
N LEU A 20 4.21 10.52 -3.09
CA LEU A 20 5.55 10.07 -2.68
C LEU A 20 6.68 10.45 -3.67
N PRO A 21 6.52 10.40 -5.01
CA PRO A 21 7.56 10.82 -5.94
C PRO A 21 8.02 12.27 -5.74
N ALA A 22 7.11 13.18 -5.38
CA ALA A 22 7.46 14.58 -5.13
C ALA A 22 8.20 14.77 -3.80
N LEU A 23 7.98 13.87 -2.85
CA LEU A 23 8.53 13.94 -1.50
C LEU A 23 9.83 13.16 -1.34
N LEU A 24 10.11 12.23 -2.25
CA LEU A 24 11.31 11.38 -2.31
C LEU A 24 11.99 11.52 -3.69
N PRO A 25 12.35 12.75 -4.12
CA PRO A 25 12.87 13.03 -5.47
C PRO A 25 14.21 12.34 -5.77
N GLU A 26 14.96 11.98 -4.74
CA GLU A 26 16.19 11.20 -4.84
C GLU A 26 15.96 9.75 -5.32
N HIS A 27 14.69 9.32 -5.43
CA HIS A 27 14.30 7.99 -5.88
C HIS A 27 13.31 8.03 -7.04
N SER A 28 13.52 7.14 -8.02
CA SER A 28 12.52 6.84 -9.03
C SER A 28 11.50 5.88 -8.44
N ILE A 29 10.28 6.35 -8.15
CA ILE A 29 9.20 5.51 -7.60
C ILE A 29 8.31 5.00 -8.72
N HIS A 30 8.27 3.68 -8.89
CA HIS A 30 7.34 2.98 -9.78
C HIS A 30 6.13 2.47 -8.98
N LEU A 31 4.96 3.05 -9.21
CA LEU A 31 3.72 2.65 -8.55
C LEU A 31 3.08 1.46 -9.27
N ILE A 32 2.74 0.42 -8.50
CA ILE A 32 2.02 -0.78 -8.94
C ILE A 32 0.69 -0.82 -8.19
N ASP A 33 -0.41 -0.58 -8.90
CA ASP A 33 -1.76 -0.82 -8.41
C ASP A 33 -2.22 -2.22 -8.85
N ASN A 34 -2.41 -3.13 -7.90
CA ASN A 34 -2.68 -4.55 -8.17
C ASN A 34 -4.17 -4.92 -8.11
N HIS A 35 -5.09 -3.94 -8.11
CA HIS A 35 -6.50 -4.18 -7.79
C HIS A 35 -7.29 -5.09 -8.77
N GLN A 36 -6.73 -5.49 -9.92
CA GLN A 36 -7.42 -6.28 -10.95
C GLN A 36 -6.67 -7.55 -11.39
N MET A 37 -5.70 -8.03 -10.62
CA MET A 37 -4.79 -9.07 -11.11
C MET A 37 -5.21 -10.46 -10.68
N ILE A 38 -5.42 -11.33 -11.68
CA ILE A 38 -5.78 -12.75 -11.51
C ILE A 38 -4.58 -13.59 -11.03
N ASP A 39 -3.35 -13.15 -11.34
CA ASP A 39 -2.10 -13.76 -10.89
C ASP A 39 -1.12 -12.65 -10.46
N ALA A 40 -1.13 -12.36 -9.15
CA ALA A 40 -0.31 -11.32 -8.55
C ALA A 40 1.17 -11.69 -8.69
N LYS A 41 1.56 -12.92 -8.37
CA LYS A 41 2.96 -13.38 -8.40
C LYS A 41 3.65 -13.15 -9.74
N ILE A 42 3.13 -13.65 -10.85
CA ILE A 42 3.81 -13.56 -12.16
C ILE A 42 3.95 -12.09 -12.60
N THR A 43 2.89 -11.30 -12.39
CA THR A 43 2.91 -9.90 -12.82
C THR A 43 3.79 -9.04 -11.93
N LEU A 44 3.77 -9.30 -10.62
CA LEU A 44 4.66 -8.64 -9.66
C LEU A 44 6.12 -8.93 -10.00
N GLN A 45 6.49 -10.19 -10.19
CA GLN A 45 7.85 -10.56 -10.58
C GLN A 45 8.33 -9.79 -11.80
N ARG A 46 7.51 -9.68 -12.86
CA ARG A 46 7.86 -8.90 -14.06
C ARG A 46 8.02 -7.41 -13.78
N ARG A 47 7.17 -6.83 -12.94
CA ARG A 47 7.16 -5.39 -12.65
C ARG A 47 8.23 -4.97 -11.64
N ILE A 48 8.62 -5.85 -10.72
CA ILE A 48 9.67 -5.57 -9.73
C ILE A 48 11.08 -5.96 -10.22
N ALA A 49 11.20 -6.74 -11.30
CA ALA A 49 12.47 -7.12 -11.93
C ALA A 49 13.15 -5.99 -12.72
N ILE A 50 12.66 -4.75 -12.62
CA ILE A 50 13.35 -3.57 -13.15
C ILE A 50 14.75 -3.51 -12.49
N PRO A 51 15.83 -3.29 -13.28
CA PRO A 51 17.21 -3.45 -12.82
C PRO A 51 17.52 -2.76 -11.48
N HIS A 52 18.28 -3.50 -10.68
CA HIS A 52 18.73 -3.18 -9.33
C HIS A 52 19.79 -2.06 -9.35
N ASP A 53 19.35 -0.80 -9.33
CA ASP A 53 20.16 0.27 -8.74
C ASP A 53 19.48 0.80 -7.47
N HIS A 54 20.25 1.48 -6.61
CA HIS A 54 19.75 2.03 -5.35
C HIS A 54 18.79 3.22 -5.53
N LEU A 55 18.63 3.72 -6.76
CA LEU A 55 17.77 4.85 -7.10
C LEU A 55 16.34 4.42 -7.39
N HIS A 56 16.12 3.20 -7.89
CA HIS A 56 14.79 2.71 -8.25
C HIS A 56 14.05 2.08 -7.07
N ARG A 57 12.93 2.69 -6.67
CA ARG A 57 11.96 2.16 -5.71
C ARG A 57 10.71 1.68 -6.44
N CYS A 58 10.11 0.62 -5.93
CA CYS A 58 8.80 0.19 -6.41
C CYS A 58 7.83 0.21 -5.24
N SER A 59 6.67 0.83 -5.42
CA SER A 59 5.61 0.88 -4.42
C SER A 59 4.43 0.08 -4.94
N CYS A 60 4.04 -0.97 -4.22
CA CYS A 60 2.83 -1.73 -4.47
C CYS A 60 1.76 -1.26 -3.51
N ILE A 61 0.61 -0.85 -4.03
CA ILE A 61 -0.58 -0.57 -3.22
C ILE A 61 -1.55 -1.74 -3.30
N ASP A 62 -2.03 -2.19 -2.14
CA ASP A 62 -2.90 -3.36 -2.06
C ASP A 62 -3.85 -3.31 -0.85
N PHE A 63 -4.82 -4.23 -0.84
CA PHE A 63 -5.62 -4.58 0.34
C PHE A 63 -5.61 -6.10 0.51
N GLN A 64 -4.92 -6.58 1.54
CA GLN A 64 -4.94 -7.98 1.94
C GLN A 64 -5.40 -8.12 3.38
N SER A 65 -6.40 -8.98 3.58
CA SER A 65 -6.93 -9.33 4.89
C SER A 65 -6.11 -10.40 5.60
N ASP A 66 -6.28 -10.52 6.91
CA ASP A 66 -5.69 -11.53 7.78
C ASP A 66 -6.21 -12.97 7.58
N ASN A 67 -7.01 -13.23 6.54
CA ASN A 67 -7.42 -14.58 6.18
C ASN A 67 -6.31 -15.32 5.41
N GLU A 68 -6.46 -16.63 5.28
CA GLU A 68 -5.47 -17.50 4.63
C GLU A 68 -5.11 -17.05 3.21
N LEU A 69 -6.12 -16.68 2.41
CA LEU A 69 -5.90 -16.21 1.04
C LEU A 69 -5.12 -14.87 1.01
N GLY A 70 -5.50 -13.90 1.85
CA GLY A 70 -4.82 -12.61 1.91
C GLY A 70 -3.39 -12.74 2.43
N ALA A 71 -3.17 -13.62 3.41
CA ALA A 71 -1.84 -13.98 3.89
C ALA A 71 -0.99 -14.59 2.77
N GLN A 72 -1.53 -15.56 2.02
CA GLN A 72 -0.85 -16.19 0.89
C GLN A 72 -0.44 -15.15 -0.15
N VAL A 73 -1.35 -14.27 -0.57
CA VAL A 73 -1.06 -13.22 -1.55
C VAL A 73 -0.01 -12.24 -1.02
N ALA A 74 -0.10 -11.83 0.25
CA ALA A 74 0.93 -10.97 0.86
C ALA A 74 2.32 -11.65 0.83
N GLN A 75 2.41 -12.94 1.14
CA GLN A 75 3.67 -13.69 1.07
C GLN A 75 4.26 -13.76 -0.35
N GLU A 76 3.44 -13.68 -1.39
CA GLU A 76 3.93 -13.59 -2.78
C GLU A 76 4.73 -12.31 -3.02
N TYR A 77 4.29 -11.16 -2.49
CA TYR A 77 5.04 -9.91 -2.60
C TYR A 77 6.41 -9.99 -1.91
N LYS A 78 6.44 -10.56 -0.70
CA LYS A 78 7.67 -10.77 0.05
C LYS A 78 8.62 -11.72 -0.69
N THR A 79 8.08 -12.82 -1.22
CA THR A 79 8.84 -13.78 -2.02
C THR A 79 9.41 -13.13 -3.28
N ALA A 80 8.60 -12.35 -3.99
CA ALA A 80 8.99 -11.68 -5.21
C ALA A 80 10.09 -10.63 -4.94
N ALA A 81 9.98 -9.86 -3.85
CA ALA A 81 11.04 -8.94 -3.43
C ALA A 81 12.36 -9.66 -3.16
N ARG A 82 12.31 -10.78 -2.42
CA ARG A 82 13.48 -11.62 -2.14
C ARG A 82 14.11 -12.18 -3.40
N GLU A 83 13.31 -12.72 -4.32
CA GLU A 83 13.77 -13.26 -5.60
C GLU A 83 14.40 -12.19 -6.51
N ALA A 84 13.90 -10.95 -6.42
CA ALA A 84 14.49 -9.80 -7.10
C ALA A 84 15.71 -9.21 -6.38
N GLY A 85 16.12 -9.77 -5.23
CA GLY A 85 17.25 -9.27 -4.44
C GLY A 85 16.98 -7.89 -3.81
N ARG A 86 15.71 -7.54 -3.54
CA ARG A 86 15.32 -6.22 -3.04
C ARG A 86 14.88 -6.31 -1.57
N PRO A 87 15.27 -5.36 -0.71
CA PRO A 87 14.69 -5.24 0.62
C PRO A 87 13.17 -5.09 0.53
N PHE A 88 12.45 -5.75 1.43
CA PHE A 88 10.99 -5.73 1.50
C PHE A 88 10.53 -4.93 2.72
N LEU A 89 9.79 -3.86 2.48
CA LEU A 89 9.27 -2.99 3.55
C LEU A 89 7.73 -3.02 3.53
N PRO A 90 7.09 -3.74 4.47
CA PRO A 90 5.65 -3.67 4.64
C PRO A 90 5.26 -2.35 5.33
N ILE A 91 4.22 -1.71 4.80
CA ILE A 91 3.65 -0.45 5.27
C ILE A 91 2.16 -0.65 5.48
N TYR A 92 1.67 -0.31 6.66
CA TYR A 92 0.27 -0.44 7.04
C TYR A 92 -0.33 0.95 7.20
N LEU A 93 -1.25 1.33 6.30
CA LEU A 93 -2.00 2.57 6.47
C LEU A 93 -3.28 2.29 7.23
N GLU A 94 -3.35 2.83 8.44
CA GLU A 94 -4.52 2.76 9.28
C GLU A 94 -5.39 4.00 9.09
N CYS A 95 -6.70 3.79 9.10
CA CYS A 95 -7.66 4.86 8.98
C CYS A 95 -8.89 4.48 9.78
N GLY A 96 -9.27 5.31 10.74
CA GLY A 96 -10.42 5.11 11.59
C GLY A 96 -11.69 4.90 10.76
N LEU A 97 -12.58 4.01 11.22
CA LEU A 97 -13.76 3.59 10.47
C LEU A 97 -14.60 4.78 9.98
N VAL A 98 -14.86 5.75 10.86
CA VAL A 98 -15.65 6.96 10.54
C VAL A 98 -15.01 7.78 9.42
N GLU A 99 -13.70 8.04 9.49
CA GLU A 99 -12.98 8.80 8.48
C GLU A 99 -12.85 8.02 7.16
N ASN A 100 -12.62 6.70 7.23
CA ASN A 100 -12.55 5.85 6.04
C ASN A 100 -13.89 5.83 5.29
N MET A 101 -15.02 5.77 6.01
CA MET A 101 -16.36 5.90 5.43
C MET A 101 -16.57 7.29 4.82
N ARG A 102 -16.18 8.35 5.53
CA ARG A 102 -16.26 9.73 5.02
C ARG A 102 -15.52 9.88 3.68
N ARG A 103 -14.28 9.38 3.60
CA ARG A 103 -13.45 9.40 2.38
C ARG A 103 -14.06 8.62 1.23
N MET A 104 -14.68 7.48 1.51
CA MET A 104 -15.40 6.70 0.49
C MET A 104 -16.58 7.47 -0.10
N THR A 105 -17.39 8.11 0.74
CA THR A 105 -18.53 8.90 0.26
C THR A 105 -18.07 10.11 -0.57
N HIS A 106 -16.97 10.76 -0.21
CA HIS A 106 -16.38 11.81 -1.03
C HIS A 106 -15.82 11.28 -2.36
N ALA A 107 -15.13 10.13 -2.36
CA ALA A 107 -14.56 9.52 -3.56
C ALA A 107 -15.64 9.07 -4.56
N GLN A 108 -16.73 8.45 -4.08
CA GLN A 108 -17.87 8.05 -4.93
C GLN A 108 -18.54 9.24 -5.62
N ARG A 109 -18.59 10.42 -4.98
CA ARG A 109 -19.16 11.64 -5.58
C ARG A 109 -18.28 12.24 -6.69
N VAL A 110 -16.98 11.95 -6.70
CA VAL A 110 -16.03 12.48 -7.68
C VAL A 110 -15.82 11.52 -8.87
N SER A 111 -16.07 10.21 -8.70
CA SER A 111 -15.83 9.20 -9.75
C SER A 111 -17.11 8.60 -10.35
N SER A 112 -17.92 9.39 -11.04
CA SER A 112 -19.08 8.92 -11.83
C SER A 112 -18.69 8.27 -13.16
N GLY A 113 -17.64 7.42 -13.20
CA GLY A 113 -17.16 6.85 -14.48
C GLY A 113 -16.33 5.57 -14.40
N THR A 114 -15.81 5.17 -13.24
CA THR A 114 -15.12 3.87 -13.07
C THR A 114 -15.80 3.12 -11.95
N GLY A 115 -16.46 2.00 -12.24
CA GLY A 115 -17.36 1.24 -11.37
C GLY A 115 -16.77 0.76 -10.04
N LYS A 116 -16.49 1.68 -9.12
CA LYS A 116 -16.08 1.38 -7.74
C LYS A 116 -17.33 1.17 -6.90
N LEU A 117 -17.92 0.00 -7.09
CA LEU A 117 -19.01 -0.60 -6.30
C LEU A 117 -18.55 -1.04 -4.91
N VAL A 118 -17.71 -0.26 -4.23
CA VAL A 118 -17.44 -0.48 -2.81
C VAL A 118 -18.37 0.46 -2.05
N ASP A 119 -19.53 -0.08 -1.69
CA ASP A 119 -20.52 0.59 -0.85
C ASP A 119 -19.92 0.88 0.53
N VAL A 120 -20.35 1.96 1.18
CA VAL A 120 -20.03 2.25 2.58
C VAL A 120 -20.44 1.07 3.47
N GLU A 121 -21.55 0.40 3.15
CA GLU A 121 -21.99 -0.81 3.84
C GLU A 121 -21.01 -1.98 3.66
N MET A 122 -20.53 -2.20 2.43
CA MET A 122 -19.54 -3.24 2.13
C MET A 122 -18.21 -2.97 2.85
N LEU A 123 -17.77 -1.71 2.94
CA LEU A 123 -16.59 -1.34 3.71
C LEU A 123 -16.80 -1.59 5.21
N ALA A 124 -17.96 -1.22 5.76
CA ALA A 124 -18.28 -1.45 7.17
C ALA A 124 -18.29 -2.96 7.50
N ASP A 125 -18.87 -3.77 6.62
CA ASP A 125 -18.90 -5.23 6.72
C ASP A 125 -17.52 -5.89 6.52
N MET A 126 -16.66 -5.34 5.65
CA MET A 126 -15.25 -5.75 5.57
C MET A 126 -14.49 -5.43 6.86
N ARG A 127 -14.73 -4.24 7.43
CA ARG A 127 -14.07 -3.76 8.64
C ARG A 127 -14.52 -4.48 9.90
N SER A 128 -15.74 -5.02 9.93
CA SER A 128 -16.24 -5.81 11.05
C SER A 128 -15.73 -7.26 11.04
N ARG A 129 -15.43 -7.81 9.85
CA ARG A 129 -15.09 -9.24 9.69
C ARG A 129 -13.61 -9.53 9.49
N CYS A 130 -12.81 -8.56 9.04
CA CYS A 130 -11.40 -8.78 8.72
C CYS A 130 -10.50 -7.68 9.30
N ARG A 131 -9.22 -8.00 9.47
CA ARG A 131 -8.16 -7.02 9.77
C ARG A 131 -7.19 -6.96 8.59
N LEU A 132 -6.35 -5.92 8.56
CA LEU A 132 -5.24 -5.90 7.61
C LEU A 132 -4.27 -7.03 7.94
N TYR A 133 -3.85 -7.79 6.92
CA TYR A 133 -2.73 -8.70 7.07
C TYR A 133 -1.48 -7.94 7.50
N ARG A 134 -0.78 -8.51 8.48
CA ARG A 134 0.49 -8.02 8.99
C ARG A 134 1.49 -9.18 9.00
N PHE A 135 2.69 -8.93 8.50
CA PHE A 135 3.80 -9.87 8.61
C PHE A 135 4.24 -9.93 10.07
N GLU A 136 4.31 -11.14 10.63
CA GLU A 136 4.77 -11.36 12.00
C GLU A 136 6.29 -11.36 12.10
N ASP A 137 6.97 -11.69 11.01
CA ASP A 137 8.42 -11.88 10.96
C ASP A 137 9.17 -10.69 10.35
N ILE A 138 8.46 -9.61 9.99
CA ILE A 138 9.05 -8.38 9.46
C ILE A 138 8.45 -7.19 10.19
N VAL A 139 9.30 -6.35 10.78
CA VAL A 139 8.89 -5.07 11.34
C VAL A 139 8.51 -4.14 10.18
N GLY A 140 7.24 -3.74 10.13
CA GLY A 140 6.73 -2.80 9.13
C GLY A 140 6.46 -1.42 9.70
N LEU A 141 6.25 -0.45 8.79
CA LEU A 141 5.87 0.91 9.16
C LEU A 141 4.36 1.00 9.36
N ASN A 142 3.94 1.69 10.41
CA ASN A 142 2.53 1.97 10.69
C ASN A 142 2.29 3.47 10.54
N VAL A 143 1.29 3.84 9.73
CA VAL A 143 0.91 5.24 9.55
C VAL A 143 -0.59 5.36 9.74
N ASP A 144 -1.01 6.03 10.82
CA ASP A 144 -2.39 6.45 10.98
C ASP A 144 -2.61 7.69 10.09
N VAL A 145 -3.49 7.53 9.10
CA VAL A 145 -3.84 8.59 8.16
C VAL A 145 -5.19 9.23 8.46
N SER A 146 -5.76 8.92 9.64
CA SER A 146 -7.03 9.50 10.11
C SER A 146 -6.91 11.03 10.22
N GLY A 147 -7.77 11.74 9.50
CA GLY A 147 -7.82 13.21 9.51
C GLY A 147 -6.68 13.91 8.75
N LEU A 148 -5.69 13.17 8.21
CA LEU A 148 -4.59 13.76 7.44
C LEU A 148 -4.97 13.93 5.97
N GLU A 149 -4.65 15.08 5.39
CA GLU A 149 -4.70 15.23 3.94
C GLU A 149 -3.68 14.33 3.25
N ALA A 150 -3.91 13.98 1.99
CA ALA A 150 -3.09 12.99 1.28
C ALA A 150 -1.59 13.36 1.27
N ARG A 151 -1.27 14.64 1.11
CA ARG A 151 0.11 15.14 1.12
C ARG A 151 0.76 15.08 2.50
N GLU A 152 0.00 15.30 3.56
CA GLU A 152 0.49 15.22 4.95
C GLU A 152 0.77 13.76 5.34
N ALA A 153 -0.14 12.86 4.97
CA ALA A 153 0.05 11.42 5.13
C ALA A 153 1.27 10.92 4.34
N ALA A 154 1.44 11.39 3.09
CA ALA A 154 2.60 11.04 2.26
C ALA A 154 3.91 11.60 2.83
N ALA A 155 3.90 12.82 3.38
CA ALA A 155 5.08 13.41 4.02
C ALA A 155 5.49 12.64 5.28
N SER A 156 4.51 12.24 6.09
CA SER A 156 4.73 11.40 7.27
C SER A 156 5.33 10.04 6.88
N LEU A 157 4.76 9.40 5.86
CA LEU A 157 5.27 8.14 5.33
C LEU A 157 6.69 8.29 4.75
N ALA A 158 6.96 9.35 4.00
CA ALA A 158 8.29 9.62 3.44
C ALA A 158 9.35 9.82 4.53
N CYS A 159 9.00 10.46 5.65
CA CYS A 159 9.87 10.59 6.82
C CYS A 159 10.25 9.21 7.39
N LEU A 160 9.25 8.36 7.66
CA LEU A 160 9.46 7.02 8.20
C LEU A 160 10.26 6.12 7.26
N ILE A 161 10.06 6.23 5.94
CA ILE A 161 10.84 5.46 4.96
C ILE A 161 12.31 5.88 5.02
N ARG A 162 12.62 7.18 5.14
CA ARG A 162 14.01 7.65 5.25
C ARG A 162 14.67 7.18 6.55
N GLU A 163 13.95 7.19 7.65
CA GLU A 163 14.44 6.69 8.94
C GLU A 163 14.74 5.19 8.86
N TRP A 164 13.82 4.41 8.29
CA TRP A 164 14.02 2.98 8.07
C TRP A 164 15.27 2.71 7.21
N GLU A 165 15.45 3.43 6.10
CA GLU A 165 16.63 3.26 5.24
C GLU A 165 17.95 3.62 5.93
N GLN A 166 17.94 4.54 6.88
CA GLN A 166 19.12 4.86 7.67
C GLN A 166 19.45 3.74 8.66
N SER A 167 18.45 3.00 9.15
CA SER A 167 18.65 1.87 10.06
C SER A 167 19.11 0.57 9.37
N GLU A 168 18.90 0.46 8.05
CA GLU A 168 19.30 -0.69 7.23
C GLU A 168 20.73 -0.57 6.65
N LYS A 169 21.41 0.57 6.88
CA LYS A 169 22.80 0.83 6.48
C LYS A 169 23.77 0.50 7.61
#